data_AF-A0AAD6BKP7-F1
#
_entry.id   AF-A0AAD6BKP7-F1
#
_cell.length_a   1.000
_cell.length_b   1.000
_cell.length_c   1.000
_cell.angle_alpha   90.00
_cell.angle_beta   90.00
_cell.angle_gamma   90.00
#
_symmetry.space_group_name_H-M   'P 1'
#
loop_
_entity.id
_entity.type
_entity.pdbx_description
1 polymer ?
#
loop_
_entity_poly.entity_id
_entity_poly.type
_entity_poly.pdbx_seq_one_letter_code
_entity_poly.pdbx_strand_id
1 'polypeptide(L)'
;MGLTHVALYLPFVIDELLFVVTAITQIMLLTDPEVESSLLISSDEGATYQKYRLNFYILSLLFHPEQEDWILAYSHDQKLYSSVEFGRRWQVVHERVAPNRFYWSKMGLDQEPGLIHLETSISEG
;
A
#
# COMPACT_ATOMS: atom_id res chain seq x y z
N MET A 1 -2.44 13.61 26.59
CA MET A 1 -1.46 12.61 26.09
C MET A 1 -2.26 11.36 25.78
N GLY A 2 -3.02 11.34 24.69
CA GLY A 2 -2.52 11.34 23.32
C GLY A 2 -2.46 9.89 22.87
N LEU A 3 -3.62 9.21 22.88
CA LEU A 3 -3.77 7.87 22.34
C LEU A 3 -3.41 7.95 20.85
N THR A 4 -2.17 7.63 20.53
CA THR A 4 -1.78 7.28 19.16
C THR A 4 -2.69 6.11 18.80
N HIS A 5 -3.65 6.37 17.92
CA HIS A 5 -4.48 5.33 17.34
C HIS A 5 -3.51 4.44 16.56
N VAL A 6 -3.03 3.39 17.22
CA VAL A 6 -2.47 2.24 16.54
C VAL A 6 -3.67 1.68 15.79
N ALA A 7 -3.85 2.12 14.54
CA ALA A 7 -4.69 1.40 13.61
C ALA A 7 -4.26 -0.06 13.73
N LEU A 8 -5.17 -0.96 14.09
CA LEU A 8 -4.83 -2.36 14.26
C LEU A 8 -4.57 -2.92 12.85
N TYR A 9 -3.29 -2.88 12.46
CA TYR A 9 -2.71 -3.35 11.20
C TYR A 9 -2.65 -4.88 11.12
N LEU A 10 -3.71 -5.59 11.50
CA LEU A 10 -3.73 -7.03 11.35
C LEU A 10 -4.55 -7.39 10.12
N PRO A 11 -3.90 -7.81 9.01
CA PRO A 11 -4.63 -8.43 7.92
C PRO A 11 -5.41 -9.63 8.47
N PHE A 12 -6.72 -9.61 8.32
CA PHE A 12 -7.57 -10.75 8.61
C PHE A 12 -8.01 -11.35 7.27
N VAL A 13 -7.78 -12.65 7.10
CA VAL A 13 -8.21 -13.40 5.91
C VAL A 13 -9.58 -13.97 6.20
N ILE A 14 -10.58 -13.59 5.42
CA ILE A 14 -11.89 -14.27 5.38
C ILE A 14 -12.06 -14.79 3.97
N ASP A 15 -12.18 -16.09 3.80
CA ASP A 15 -12.54 -16.75 2.54
C ASP A 15 -11.73 -16.23 1.32
N GLU A 16 -10.40 -16.32 1.40
CA GLU A 16 -9.42 -15.93 0.34
C GLU A 16 -9.27 -14.43 0.05
N LEU A 17 -9.94 -13.54 0.80
CA LEU A 17 -9.76 -12.09 0.66
C LEU A 17 -8.87 -11.53 1.77
N LEU A 18 -7.84 -10.78 1.36
CA LEU A 18 -7.01 -10.00 2.28
C LEU A 18 -7.68 -8.65 2.53
N PHE A 19 -8.23 -8.47 3.74
CA PHE A 19 -8.86 -7.23 4.16
C PHE A 19 -7.80 -6.19 4.56
N VAL A 20 -7.80 -5.03 3.90
CA VAL A 20 -6.88 -3.92 4.21
C VAL A 20 -7.71 -2.68 4.58
N VAL A 21 -7.82 -2.37 5.87
CA VAL A 21 -8.55 -1.18 6.33
C VAL A 21 -7.63 0.04 6.35
N THR A 22 -7.96 1.10 5.61
CA THR A 22 -7.47 2.46 5.91
C THR A 22 -8.33 3.58 5.31
N ALA A 23 -8.31 4.73 5.98
CA ALA A 23 -9.14 5.93 5.83
C ALA A 23 -10.55 5.75 6.40
N ILE A 24 -10.99 6.72 7.19
CA ILE A 24 -12.21 6.65 8.03
C ILE A 24 -13.50 6.42 7.22
N THR A 25 -13.43 6.54 5.89
CA THR A 25 -14.55 6.44 4.94
C THR A 25 -14.29 5.54 3.72
N GLN A 26 -13.07 5.05 3.51
CA GLN A 26 -12.72 4.21 2.36
C GLN A 26 -12.28 2.80 2.81
N ILE A 27 -12.63 1.80 2.01
CA ILE A 27 -12.28 0.40 2.26
C ILE A 27 -11.54 -0.14 1.06
N MET A 28 -10.45 -0.86 1.31
CA MET A 28 -9.62 -1.48 0.29
C MET A 28 -9.57 -3.00 0.51
N LEU A 29 -9.91 -3.77 -0.50
CA LEU A 29 -9.81 -5.22 -0.47
C LEU A 29 -8.86 -5.68 -1.56
N LEU A 30 -7.97 -6.61 -1.22
CA LEU A 30 -7.14 -7.31 -2.19
C LEU A 30 -7.76 -8.67 -2.49
N THR A 31 -7.93 -8.97 -3.76
CA THR A 31 -8.36 -10.30 -4.20
C THR A 31 -7.18 -11.26 -4.24
N ASP A 32 -7.46 -12.56 -4.09
CA ASP A 32 -6.46 -13.61 -4.19
C ASP A 32 -5.72 -13.52 -5.53
N PRO A 33 -4.39 -13.27 -5.53
CA PRO A 33 -3.59 -13.18 -6.74
C PRO A 33 -3.57 -14.48 -7.56
N GLU A 34 -3.86 -15.65 -6.97
CA GLU A 34 -3.95 -16.93 -7.69
C GLU A 34 -5.19 -17.00 -8.60
N VAL A 35 -6.28 -16.34 -8.22
CA VAL A 35 -7.51 -16.26 -9.00
C VAL A 35 -7.50 -15.04 -9.91
N GLU A 36 -7.26 -13.86 -9.32
CA GLU A 36 -7.22 -12.59 -10.02
C GLU A 36 -6.52 -11.54 -9.17
N SER A 37 -5.47 -10.89 -9.69
CA SER A 37 -4.86 -9.77 -9.01
C SER A 37 -5.65 -8.48 -9.24
N SER A 38 -6.44 -8.07 -8.25
CA SER A 38 -7.24 -6.86 -8.31
C SER A 38 -7.44 -6.22 -6.93
N LEU A 39 -7.81 -4.94 -6.98
CA LEU A 39 -8.14 -4.12 -5.83
C LEU A 39 -9.63 -3.77 -5.90
N LEU A 40 -10.38 -4.01 -4.83
CA LEU A 40 -11.73 -3.50 -4.68
C LEU A 40 -11.68 -2.30 -3.74
N ILE A 41 -12.11 -1.13 -4.23
CA ILE A 41 -12.17 0.10 -3.43
C ILE A 41 -13.62 0.48 -3.22
N SER A 42 -14.00 0.69 -1.97
CA SER A 42 -15.25 1.35 -1.59
C SER A 42 -14.97 2.74 -1.03
N SER A 43 -15.89 3.67 -1.28
CA SER A 43 -15.85 5.03 -0.72
C SER A 43 -17.17 5.40 -0.01
N ASP A 44 -17.96 4.39 0.32
CA ASP A 44 -19.29 4.46 0.90
C ASP A 44 -19.45 3.39 1.99
N GLU A 45 -18.40 3.19 2.80
CA GLU A 45 -18.38 2.26 3.94
C GLU A 45 -18.72 0.80 3.56
N GLY A 46 -18.42 0.42 2.33
CA GLY A 46 -18.61 -0.94 1.81
C GLY A 46 -19.97 -1.19 1.17
N ALA A 47 -20.78 -0.15 0.93
CA ALA A 47 -22.04 -0.31 0.21
C ALA A 47 -21.83 -0.64 -1.28
N THR A 48 -20.81 -0.05 -1.91
CA THR A 48 -20.41 -0.35 -3.29
C THR A 48 -18.90 -0.50 -3.43
N TYR A 49 -18.47 -1.33 -4.38
CA TYR A 49 -17.07 -1.56 -4.68
C TYR A 49 -16.77 -1.32 -6.14
N GLN A 50 -15.70 -0.57 -6.39
CA GLN A 50 -15.10 -0.40 -7.70
C GLN A 50 -13.87 -1.30 -7.81
N LYS A 51 -13.79 -2.05 -8.91
CA LYS A 51 -12.70 -3.00 -9.15
C LYS A 51 -11.62 -2.38 -10.05
N TYR A 52 -10.38 -2.46 -9.58
CA TYR A 52 -9.18 -2.02 -10.29
C TYR A 52 -8.27 -3.22 -10.51
N ARG A 53 -8.06 -3.60 -11.76
CA ARG A 53 -7.18 -4.72 -12.10
C ARG A 53 -5.71 -4.30 -11.91
N LEU A 54 -4.94 -5.16 -11.25
CA LEU A 54 -3.51 -4.98 -11.07
C LEU A 54 -2.75 -5.78 -12.13
N ASN A 55 -1.60 -5.25 -12.53
CA ASN A 55 -0.64 -5.92 -13.41
C ASN A 55 0.60 -6.44 -12.65
N PHE A 56 0.53 -6.45 -11.32
CA PHE A 56 1.57 -6.95 -10.42
C PHE A 56 0.93 -7.48 -9.14
N TYR A 57 1.67 -8.30 -8.40
CA TYR A 57 1.20 -8.89 -7.14
C TYR A 57 1.69 -8.08 -5.95
N ILE A 58 0.76 -7.65 -5.09
CA ILE A 58 1.05 -6.91 -3.87
C ILE A 58 1.41 -7.90 -2.76
N LEU A 59 2.62 -7.79 -2.23
CA LEU A 59 3.08 -8.52 -1.04
C LEU A 59 2.86 -7.73 0.24
N SER A 60 3.06 -6.42 0.20
CA SER A 60 2.94 -5.56 1.37
C SER A 60 2.50 -4.16 0.96
N LEU A 61 1.68 -3.53 1.81
CA LEU A 61 1.22 -2.16 1.66
C LEU A 61 1.71 -1.30 2.82
N LEU A 62 2.08 -0.06 2.53
CA LEU A 62 2.44 0.95 3.52
C LEU A 62 1.76 2.28 3.20
N PHE A 63 0.79 2.65 4.02
CA PHE A 63 0.06 3.92 3.90
C PHE A 63 0.89 5.08 4.43
N HIS A 64 0.74 6.25 3.80
CA HIS A 64 1.37 7.46 4.28
C HIS A 64 0.70 7.89 5.60
N PRO A 65 1.46 8.22 6.65
CA PRO A 65 0.90 8.51 7.98
C PRO A 65 -0.01 9.74 8.04
N GLU A 66 0.12 10.66 7.08
CA GLU A 66 -0.64 11.92 7.03
C GLU A 66 -1.49 12.11 5.76
N GLN A 67 -1.23 11.34 4.70
CA GLN A 67 -1.89 11.50 3.39
C GLN A 67 -2.65 10.20 3.13
N GLU A 68 -3.93 10.19 3.47
CA GLU A 68 -4.72 8.94 3.52
C GLU A 68 -4.82 8.23 2.15
N ASP A 69 -4.76 8.98 1.05
CA ASP A 69 -4.80 8.46 -0.32
C ASP A 69 -3.45 7.90 -0.82
N TRP A 70 -2.37 8.06 -0.05
CA TRP A 70 -1.01 7.73 -0.50
C TRP A 70 -0.57 6.38 0.04
N ILE A 71 -0.11 5.53 -0.86
CA ILE A 71 0.18 4.13 -0.59
C ILE A 71 1.45 3.72 -1.31
N LEU A 72 2.34 3.02 -0.60
CA LEU A 72 3.39 2.20 -1.21
C LEU A 72 2.97 0.75 -1.26
N ALA A 73 3.26 0.09 -2.38
CA ALA A 73 3.09 -1.34 -2.54
C ALA A 73 4.41 -2.00 -2.88
N TYR A 74 4.83 -2.96 -2.07
CA TYR A 74 5.93 -3.85 -2.39
C TYR A 74 5.40 -5.10 -3.07
N SER A 75 6.10 -5.54 -4.11
CA SER A 75 5.65 -6.61 -5.00
C SER A 75 6.58 -7.82 -4.98
N HIS A 76 6.09 -8.95 -5.51
CA HIS A 76 6.83 -10.21 -5.52
C HIS A 76 8.10 -10.17 -6.40
N ASP A 77 8.17 -9.30 -7.40
CA ASP A 77 9.36 -9.08 -8.22
C ASP A 77 10.31 -8.00 -7.66
N GLN A 78 10.21 -7.73 -6.36
CA GLN A 78 11.04 -6.76 -5.62
C GLN A 78 10.92 -5.33 -6.13
N LYS A 79 9.78 -4.96 -6.73
CA LYS A 79 9.50 -3.57 -7.11
C LYS A 79 8.69 -2.86 -6.05
N LEU A 80 8.99 -1.58 -5.87
CA LEU A 80 8.21 -0.67 -5.07
C LEU A 80 7.37 0.20 -5.99
N TYR A 81 6.06 0.15 -5.78
CA TYR A 81 5.08 0.98 -6.46
C TYR A 81 4.57 2.05 -5.51
N SER A 82 4.18 3.21 -6.04
CA SER A 82 3.42 4.21 -5.31
C SER A 82 2.08 4.47 -5.99
N SER A 83 1.10 4.82 -5.18
CA SER A 83 -0.18 5.37 -5.59
C SER A 83 -0.44 6.62 -4.74
N VAL A 84 -0.88 7.70 -5.39
CA VAL A 84 -1.39 8.91 -4.71
C VAL A 84 -2.92 9.05 -4.86
N GLU A 85 -3.57 8.02 -5.42
CA GLU A 85 -5.02 7.96 -5.64
C GLU A 85 -5.62 6.68 -5.01
N PHE A 86 -5.20 6.33 -3.79
CA PHE A 86 -5.73 5.22 -2.99
C PHE A 86 -5.74 3.85 -3.73
N GLY A 87 -4.71 3.57 -4.52
CA GLY A 87 -4.52 2.33 -5.25
C GLY A 87 -5.25 2.25 -6.60
N ARG A 88 -5.94 3.31 -7.02
CA ARG A 88 -6.59 3.37 -8.34
C ARG A 88 -5.60 3.39 -9.49
N ARG A 89 -4.41 3.96 -9.25
CA ARG A 89 -3.31 4.05 -10.21
C ARG A 89 -1.98 3.82 -9.51
N TRP A 90 -1.12 3.06 -10.15
CA TRP A 90 0.19 2.70 -9.62
C TRP A 90 1.29 3.16 -10.57
N GLN A 91 2.37 3.68 -10.01
CA GLN A 91 3.61 3.98 -10.70
C GLN A 91 4.76 3.23 -10.04
N VAL A 92 5.72 2.76 -10.84
CA VAL A 92 6.95 2.16 -10.31
C VAL A 92 7.82 3.27 -9.74
N VAL A 93 8.19 3.15 -8.48
CA VAL A 93 9.14 4.06 -7.80
C VAL A 93 10.56 3.55 -7.98
N HIS A 94 10.78 2.27 -7.71
CA HIS A 94 12.11 1.66 -7.77
C HIS A 94 12.02 0.14 -7.97
N GLU A 95 13.01 -0.44 -8.65
CA GLU A 95 13.16 -1.89 -8.82
C GLU A 95 14.24 -2.44 -7.88
N ARG A 96 14.20 -3.73 -7.54
CA ARG A 96 15.20 -4.37 -6.65
C ARG A 96 15.29 -3.72 -5.27
N VAL A 97 14.14 -3.41 -4.69
CA VAL A 97 14.05 -2.90 -3.31
C VAL A 97 14.21 -4.06 -2.34
N ALA A 98 15.08 -3.88 -1.34
CA ALA A 98 15.29 -4.86 -0.31
C ALA A 98 14.00 -5.02 0.53
N PRO A 99 13.58 -6.26 0.86
CA PRO A 99 12.37 -6.49 1.65
C PRO A 99 12.40 -5.71 2.96
N ASN A 100 11.27 -5.10 3.33
CA ASN A 100 11.09 -4.31 4.57
C ASN A 100 12.06 -3.13 4.75
N ARG A 101 12.73 -2.67 3.67
CA ARG A 101 13.63 -1.51 3.72
C ARG A 101 13.12 -0.34 2.89
N PHE A 102 11.84 0.01 3.07
CA PHE A 102 11.22 1.19 2.48
C PHE A 102 10.32 1.87 3.51
N TYR A 103 10.37 3.20 3.58
CA TYR A 103 9.57 3.99 4.53
C TYR A 103 9.29 5.39 3.98
N TRP A 104 8.15 5.94 4.40
CA TRP A 104 7.83 7.35 4.17
C TRP A 104 8.73 8.26 5.01
N SER A 105 9.18 9.36 4.44
CA SER A 105 9.79 10.43 5.22
C SER A 105 8.76 11.06 6.15
N LYS A 106 9.23 11.56 7.30
CA LYS A 106 8.41 12.31 8.23
C LYS A 106 8.31 13.77 7.77
N MET A 107 7.08 14.24 7.58
CA MET A 107 6.79 15.64 7.31
C MET A 107 7.38 16.55 8.40
N GLY A 108 8.12 17.57 7.98
CA GLY A 108 8.74 18.57 8.88
C GLY A 108 10.20 18.31 9.25
N LEU A 109 10.77 17.15 8.90
CA LEU A 109 12.23 16.93 8.92
C LEU A 109 12.82 17.09 7.51
N ASP A 110 12.14 16.49 6.53
CA ASP A 110 12.40 16.73 5.12
C ASP A 110 11.31 17.67 4.57
N GLN A 111 11.69 18.65 3.73
CA GLN A 111 10.83 19.76 3.34
C GLN A 111 9.77 19.40 2.28
N GLU A 112 9.76 18.16 1.78
CA GLU A 112 8.95 17.75 0.63
C GLU A 112 8.01 16.58 0.98
N PRO A 113 6.67 16.75 0.85
CA PRO A 113 5.73 15.65 0.99
C PRO A 113 5.96 14.62 -0.12
N GLY A 114 6.16 13.35 0.26
CA GLY A 114 6.29 12.24 -0.69
C GLY A 114 7.70 11.69 -0.86
N LEU A 115 8.66 12.15 -0.05
CA LEU A 115 9.97 11.53 0.02
C LEU A 115 9.85 10.10 0.56
N ILE A 116 10.42 9.16 -0.19
CA ILE A 116 10.47 7.75 0.12
C ILE A 116 11.93 7.40 0.32
N HIS A 117 12.25 6.88 1.50
CA HIS A 117 13.56 6.32 1.78
C HIS A 117 13.51 4.83 1.49
N LEU A 118 14.47 4.32 0.71
CA LEU A 118 14.54 2.91 0.36
C LEU A 118 15.98 2.42 0.32
N GLU A 119 16.18 1.13 0.61
CA GLU A 119 17.43 0.43 0.33
C GLU A 119 17.24 -0.57 -0.81
N THR A 120 18.27 -0.73 -1.64
CA THR A 120 18.25 -1.63 -2.80
C THR A 120 19.08 -2.87 -2.53
N SER A 121 18.66 -4.00 -3.08
CA SER A 121 19.48 -5.21 -3.10
C SER A 121 20.54 -5.06 -4.19
N ILE A 122 21.77 -4.75 -3.78
CA ILE A 122 22.92 -4.87 -4.67
C ILE A 122 23.33 -6.34 -4.65
N SER A 123 22.96 -7.10 -5.68
CA SER A 123 23.67 -8.35 -5.95
C SER A 123 25.05 -7.96 -6.48
N GLU A 124 26.09 -8.11 -5.65
CA GLU A 124 27.45 -8.17 -6.19
C GLU A 124 27.50 -9.29 -7.23
N GLY A 125 27.99 -8.95 -8.43
CA GLY A 125 28.12 -9.87 -9.56
C GLY A 125 29.21 -10.92 -9.36
#